data_AF-A0A7M5WLV0-F1
#
_entry.id   AF-A0A7M5WLV0-F1
#
_cell.length_a   1.000
_cell.length_b   1.000
_cell.length_c   1.000
_cell.angle_alpha   90.00
_cell.angle_beta   90.00
_cell.angle_gamma   90.00
#
_symmetry.space_group_name_H-M   'P 1'
#
loop_
_entity.id
_entity.type
_entity.pdbx_description
1 polymer ?
#
loop_
_entity_poly.entity_id
_entity_poly.type
_entity_poly.pdbx_seq_one_letter_code
_entity_poly.pdbx_strand_id
1 'polypeptide(L)'
;MAPNKSELLINMRMKGQTKPVYAKYDTFEIGDEASKYTLKISGVSGDANDLTALSYHNNTKFSTYDQDNDNSGGDCSNNWEGTGWWFNNCLETLLTAIRSDGNAYWTIPDIATFVEMKFRRNV
;
A
#
# COMPACT_ATOMS: atom_id res chain seq x y z
N MET A 1 23.32 1.89 -14.57
CA MET A 1 23.02 2.71 -13.38
C MET A 1 22.07 1.91 -12.52
N ALA A 2 22.40 1.65 -11.25
CA ALA A 2 21.41 1.07 -10.34
C ALA A 2 20.28 2.10 -10.16
N PRO A 3 19.01 1.70 -10.18
CA PRO A 3 17.93 2.63 -9.87
C PRO A 3 18.20 3.28 -8.51
N ASN A 4 17.99 4.59 -8.42
CA ASN A 4 18.10 5.33 -7.17
C ASN A 4 17.05 4.79 -6.20
N LYS A 5 17.48 3.87 -5.33
CA LYS A 5 16.62 3.24 -4.34
C LYS A 5 16.01 4.31 -3.45
N SER A 6 14.68 4.34 -3.34
CA SER A 6 14.01 5.15 -2.33
C SER A 6 13.60 4.26 -1.17
N GLU A 7 13.54 4.83 0.03
CA GLU A 7 12.87 4.21 1.18
C GLU A 7 11.45 4.79 1.31
N LEU A 8 10.52 3.99 1.83
CA LEU A 8 9.15 4.37 2.13
C LEU A 8 8.91 4.26 3.64
N LEU A 9 8.30 5.28 4.23
CA LEU A 9 7.80 5.30 5.60
C LEU A 9 6.27 5.47 5.57
N ILE A 10 5.56 4.59 6.26
CA ILE A 10 4.12 4.65 6.47
C ILE A 10 3.88 4.92 7.95
N ASN A 11 3.43 6.12 8.29
CA ASN A 11 3.07 6.50 9.66
C ASN A 11 1.57 6.30 9.87
N MET A 12 1.19 5.72 11.01
CA MET A 12 -0.20 5.35 11.27
C MET A 12 -0.63 5.65 12.71
N ARG A 13 -1.93 5.89 12.89
CA ARG A 13 -2.61 5.81 14.18
C ARG A 13 -3.72 4.78 14.11
N MET A 14 -3.51 3.63 14.76
CA MET A 14 -4.48 2.54 14.76
C MET A 14 -5.67 2.87 15.66
N LYS A 15 -6.89 2.49 15.23
CA LYS A 15 -8.11 2.70 15.99
C LYS A 15 -8.02 1.99 17.34
N GLY A 16 -8.23 2.74 18.43
CA GLY A 16 -8.14 2.23 19.80
C GLY A 16 -6.73 2.17 20.39
N GLN A 17 -5.69 2.54 19.63
CA GLN A 17 -4.33 2.67 20.14
C GLN A 17 -4.01 4.14 20.47
N THR A 18 -3.20 4.34 21.51
CA THR A 18 -2.80 5.69 21.96
C THR A 18 -1.46 6.14 21.40
N LYS A 19 -0.61 5.19 20.97
CA LYS A 19 0.70 5.46 20.37
C LYS A 19 0.63 5.29 18.85
N PRO A 20 1.22 6.21 18.07
CA PRO A 20 1.40 5.98 16.64
C PRO A 20 2.35 4.80 16.41
N VAL A 21 2.20 4.16 15.27
CA VAL A 21 3.07 3.07 14.78
C VAL A 21 3.53 3.38 13.36
N TYR A 22 4.54 2.67 12.89
CA TYR A 22 5.05 2.82 11.54
C TYR A 22 5.49 1.50 10.91
N ALA A 23 5.49 1.50 9.57
CA ALA A 23 6.15 0.52 8.74
C ALA A 23 7.14 1.24 7.80
N LYS A 24 8.36 0.74 7.70
CA LYS A 24 9.42 1.26 6.85
C LYS A 24 9.86 0.18 5.86
N TYR A 25 9.95 0.52 4.58
CA TYR A 25 10.52 -0.30 3.52
C TYR A 25 11.82 0.33 3.01
N ASP A 26 12.91 -0.42 3.04
CA ASP A 26 14.23 0.04 2.59
C ASP A 26 14.32 0.21 1.06
N THR A 27 13.47 -0.49 0.32
CA THR A 27 13.31 -0.31 -1.13
C THR A 27 11.86 0.01 -1.43
N PHE A 28 11.67 1.06 -2.20
CA PHE A 28 10.40 1.51 -2.76
C PHE A 28 10.65 2.11 -4.14
N GLU A 29 10.07 1.50 -5.16
CA GLU A 29 10.12 1.96 -6.54
C GLU A 29 8.73 1.77 -7.17
N ILE A 30 8.34 2.73 -8.01
CA ILE A 30 7.13 2.65 -8.83
C ILE A 30 7.59 2.68 -10.29
N GLY A 31 7.10 1.72 -11.08
CA GLY A 31 7.32 1.69 -12.52
C GLY A 31 6.66 2.87 -13.25
N ASP A 32 6.97 3.02 -14.53
CA ASP A 32 6.28 3.99 -15.39
C ASP A 32 4.87 3.49 -15.81
N GLU A 33 4.17 4.31 -16.59
CA GLU A 33 2.84 3.98 -17.11
C GLU A 33 2.84 2.75 -18.02
N ALA A 34 3.91 2.53 -18.80
CA ALA A 34 4.03 1.36 -19.69
C ALA A 34 4.08 0.06 -18.87
N SER A 35 4.69 0.09 -17.70
CA SER A 35 4.66 -0.99 -16.71
C SER A 35 3.45 -0.94 -15.77
N LYS A 36 2.44 -0.10 -16.05
CA LYS A 36 1.24 0.11 -15.22
C LYS A 36 1.58 0.43 -13.76
N TYR A 37 2.58 1.28 -13.56
CA TYR A 37 3.02 1.73 -12.23
C TYR A 37 3.37 0.59 -11.29
N THR A 38 3.98 -0.49 -11.78
CA THR A 38 4.30 -1.69 -10.97
C THR A 38 5.03 -1.31 -9.68
N LEU A 39 4.54 -1.79 -8.53
CA LEU A 39 5.16 -1.57 -7.23
C LEU A 39 6.33 -2.52 -7.01
N LYS A 40 7.47 -1.99 -6.54
CA LYS A 40 8.57 -2.81 -6.01
C LYS A 40 8.93 -2.35 -4.61
N ILE A 41 8.82 -3.25 -3.65
CA ILE A 41 9.13 -2.99 -2.25
C ILE A 41 9.84 -4.17 -1.58
N SER A 42 10.74 -3.87 -0.65
CA SER A 42 11.42 -4.88 0.16
C SER A 42 12.10 -4.27 1.39
N GLY A 43 12.56 -5.13 2.30
CA GLY A 43 13.34 -4.73 3.49
C GLY A 43 12.45 -4.02 4.51
N VAL A 44 11.44 -4.72 5.01
CA VAL A 44 10.46 -4.13 5.93
C VAL A 44 10.93 -4.17 7.38
N SER A 45 10.69 -3.08 8.11
CA SER A 45 10.94 -2.92 9.53
C SER A 45 9.92 -1.95 10.15
N GLY A 46 9.80 -1.92 11.47
CA GLY A 46 8.89 -1.00 12.17
C GLY A 46 8.29 -1.60 13.43
N ASP A 47 7.24 -0.96 13.94
CA ASP A 47 6.51 -1.36 15.15
C ASP A 47 4.99 -1.51 14.91
N ALA A 48 4.53 -1.41 13.66
CA ALA A 48 3.17 -1.78 13.30
C ALA A 48 2.93 -3.29 13.51
N ASN A 49 1.68 -3.65 13.83
CA ASN A 49 1.27 -5.01 14.21
C ASN A 49 1.44 -6.04 13.07
N ASP A 50 1.27 -5.61 11.82
CA ASP A 50 1.57 -6.40 10.63
C ASP A 50 2.39 -5.57 9.66
N LEU A 51 3.71 -5.73 9.71
CA LEU A 51 4.62 -5.02 8.82
C LEU A 51 4.57 -5.54 7.38
N THR A 52 4.00 -6.72 7.14
CA THR A 52 4.03 -7.36 5.82
C THR A 52 2.86 -6.99 4.93
N ALA A 53 1.89 -6.24 5.45
CA ALA A 53 0.64 -5.96 4.76
C ALA A 53 0.82 -5.27 3.39
N LEU A 54 1.73 -4.28 3.25
CA LEU A 54 2.05 -3.75 1.92
C LEU A 54 2.90 -4.72 1.08
N SER A 55 3.74 -5.57 1.70
CA SER A 55 4.57 -6.55 0.99
C SER A 55 3.76 -7.53 0.13
N TYR A 56 2.51 -7.83 0.51
CA TYR A 56 1.59 -8.63 -0.30
C TYR A 56 1.32 -8.05 -1.70
N HIS A 57 1.49 -6.73 -1.84
CA HIS A 57 1.32 -5.96 -3.06
C HIS A 57 2.62 -5.80 -3.86
N ASN A 58 3.72 -6.43 -3.43
CA ASN A 58 4.98 -6.34 -4.16
C ASN A 58 4.86 -6.98 -5.55
N ASN A 59 5.43 -6.29 -6.56
CA ASN A 59 5.46 -6.72 -7.96
C ASN A 59 4.07 -6.85 -8.63
N THR A 60 3.06 -6.12 -8.13
CA THR A 60 1.75 -6.00 -8.77
C THR A 60 1.61 -4.67 -9.50
N LYS A 61 0.70 -4.64 -10.49
CA LYS A 61 0.37 -3.44 -11.26
C LYS A 61 -0.69 -2.63 -10.51
N PHE A 62 -0.79 -1.35 -10.83
CA PHE A 62 -1.83 -0.50 -10.27
C PHE A 62 -3.14 -0.70 -11.04
N SER A 63 -4.23 -0.98 -10.32
CA SER A 63 -5.59 -1.08 -10.88
C SER A 63 -6.45 0.09 -10.41
N THR A 64 -7.40 0.48 -11.25
CA THR A 64 -8.44 1.49 -11.00
C THR A 64 -9.78 0.96 -11.52
N TYR A 65 -10.88 1.65 -11.22
CA TYR A 65 -12.23 1.20 -11.57
C TYR A 65 -12.46 0.97 -13.07
N ASP A 66 -11.60 1.55 -13.91
CA ASP A 66 -11.63 1.50 -15.37
C ASP A 66 -10.43 0.74 -15.97
N GLN A 67 -9.53 0.21 -15.14
CA GLN A 67 -8.33 -0.53 -15.55
C GLN A 67 -8.05 -1.68 -14.57
N ASP A 68 -8.57 -2.86 -14.89
CA ASP A 68 -8.26 -4.10 -14.18
C ASP A 68 -6.87 -4.63 -14.59
N ASN A 69 -5.88 -4.40 -13.72
CA ASN A 69 -4.52 -4.91 -13.85
C ASN A 69 -4.12 -5.84 -12.68
N ASP A 70 -5.10 -6.30 -11.90
CA ASP A 70 -4.83 -7.11 -10.71
C ASP A 70 -4.58 -8.58 -11.07
N ASN A 71 -4.25 -9.41 -10.08
CA ASN A 71 -3.96 -10.84 -10.28
C ASN A 71 -5.14 -11.73 -9.86
N SER A 72 -6.31 -11.14 -9.61
CA SER A 72 -7.53 -11.86 -9.26
C SER A 72 -8.23 -12.42 -10.49
N GLY A 73 -9.21 -13.28 -10.26
CA GLY A 73 -10.13 -13.76 -11.30
C GLY A 73 -11.31 -12.82 -11.55
N GLY A 74 -11.40 -11.71 -10.81
CA GLY A 74 -12.41 -10.66 -10.98
C GLY A 74 -11.79 -9.28 -10.70
N ASP A 75 -12.60 -8.23 -10.68
CA ASP A 75 -12.11 -6.85 -10.60
C ASP A 75 -12.08 -6.35 -9.15
N CYS A 76 -10.89 -6.31 -8.54
CA CYS A 76 -10.77 -5.90 -7.15
C CYS A 76 -11.01 -4.40 -6.96
N SER A 77 -10.69 -3.55 -7.94
CA SER A 77 -10.94 -2.12 -7.81
C SER A 77 -12.44 -1.83 -7.71
N ASN A 78 -13.25 -2.41 -8.59
CA ASN A 78 -14.71 -2.25 -8.55
C ASN A 78 -15.34 -2.90 -7.31
N ASN A 79 -14.81 -4.02 -6.82
CA ASN A 79 -15.25 -4.64 -5.57
C ASN A 79 -14.94 -3.79 -4.32
N TRP A 80 -13.93 -2.92 -4.39
CA TRP A 80 -13.50 -2.03 -3.31
C TRP A 80 -13.79 -0.56 -3.63
N GLU A 81 -15.05 -0.28 -4.01
CA GLU A 81 -15.61 1.07 -4.20
C GLU A 81 -14.97 1.88 -5.35
N GLY A 82 -14.36 1.21 -6.33
CA GLY A 82 -13.75 1.86 -7.49
C GLY A 82 -12.44 2.59 -7.17
N THR A 83 -11.80 2.25 -6.05
CA THR A 83 -10.53 2.88 -5.61
C THR A 83 -9.32 2.38 -6.39
N GLY A 84 -8.27 3.19 -6.44
CA GLY A 84 -6.99 2.81 -7.04
C GLY A 84 -6.04 2.17 -6.04
N TRP A 85 -5.47 1.01 -6.36
CA TRP A 85 -4.44 0.38 -5.54
C TRP A 85 -3.60 -0.64 -6.33
N TRP A 86 -2.49 -1.08 -5.73
CA TRP A 86 -1.68 -2.19 -6.23
C TRP A 86 -2.28 -3.55 -5.89
N PHE A 87 -3.54 -3.79 -6.28
CA PHE A 87 -4.24 -5.02 -5.94
C PHE A 87 -3.48 -6.28 -6.44
N ASN A 88 -3.51 -7.35 -5.63
CA ASN A 88 -2.97 -8.66 -6.01
C ASN A 88 -4.13 -9.61 -6.30
N ASN A 89 -4.35 -10.67 -5.50
CA ASN A 89 -5.64 -11.36 -5.48
C ASN A 89 -6.53 -10.68 -4.42
N CYS A 90 -6.89 -9.45 -4.78
CA CYS A 90 -7.43 -8.32 -4.03
C CYS A 90 -6.45 -7.60 -3.12
N LEU A 91 -6.47 -7.75 -1.79
CA LEU A 91 -5.60 -6.94 -0.95
C LEU A 91 -5.44 -7.46 0.47
N GLU A 92 -4.33 -7.10 1.10
CA GLU A 92 -4.15 -7.14 2.56
C GLU A 92 -4.25 -5.73 3.16
N THR A 93 -3.74 -4.72 2.46
CA THR A 93 -3.78 -3.30 2.85
C THR A 93 -4.52 -2.47 1.82
N LEU A 94 -5.27 -1.45 2.25
CA LEU A 94 -5.89 -0.47 1.35
C LEU A 94 -5.87 0.92 1.98
N LEU A 95 -4.85 1.72 1.63
CA LEU A 95 -4.63 3.06 2.21
C LEU A 95 -5.28 4.18 1.39
N THR A 96 -5.73 3.88 0.17
CA THR A 96 -6.40 4.83 -0.72
C THR A 96 -7.91 4.86 -0.53
N ALA A 97 -8.53 3.77 -0.06
CA ALA A 97 -9.94 3.78 0.27
C ALA A 97 -10.14 4.45 1.63
N ILE A 98 -10.96 5.49 1.62
CA ILE A 98 -11.47 6.12 2.83
C ILE A 98 -12.84 5.51 3.08
N ARG A 99 -12.97 4.72 4.14
CA ARG A 99 -14.24 4.19 4.60
C ARG A 99 -15.22 5.33 4.87
N SER A 100 -16.51 5.03 4.94
CA SER A 100 -17.54 6.02 5.31
C SER A 100 -17.29 6.75 6.64
N ASP A 101 -16.50 6.16 7.55
CA ASP A 101 -16.08 6.77 8.82
C ASP A 101 -14.76 7.58 8.73
N GLY A 102 -14.24 7.82 7.52
CA GLY A 102 -13.03 8.62 7.29
C GLY A 102 -11.72 7.85 7.49
N ASN A 103 -11.78 6.55 7.75
CA ASN A 103 -10.62 5.74 8.13
C ASN A 103 -10.13 4.83 6.99
N ALA A 104 -8.86 4.43 7.04
CA ALA A 104 -8.24 3.53 6.07
C ALA A 104 -8.06 2.11 6.64
N TYR A 105 -7.89 1.12 5.76
CA TYR A 105 -7.55 -0.25 6.15
C TYR A 105 -6.03 -0.43 6.13
N TRP A 106 -5.41 -0.57 7.30
CA TRP A 106 -4.00 -0.97 7.38
C TRP A 106 -3.85 -2.45 7.04
N THR A 107 -4.62 -3.28 7.74
CA THR A 107 -4.93 -4.66 7.35
C THR A 107 -6.45 -4.82 7.36
N ILE A 108 -6.99 -5.91 6.84
CA ILE A 108 -8.37 -6.30 7.12
C ILE A 108 -8.33 -7.30 8.29
N PRO A 109 -8.90 -6.98 9.48
CA PRO A 109 -9.85 -5.90 9.77
C PRO A 109 -9.27 -4.64 10.46
N ASP A 110 -7.95 -4.48 10.61
CA ASP A 110 -7.38 -3.38 11.39
C ASP A 110 -7.49 -2.00 10.71
N ILE A 111 -8.12 -1.08 11.43
CA ILE A 111 -8.44 0.27 10.93
C ILE A 111 -7.39 1.27 11.42
N ALA A 112 -6.88 2.08 10.49
CA ALA A 112 -6.06 3.24 10.78
C ALA A 112 -6.90 4.53 10.67
N THR A 113 -6.88 5.32 11.74
CA THR A 113 -7.55 6.65 11.84
C THR A 113 -6.72 7.79 11.25
N PHE A 114 -5.44 7.52 11.01
CA PHE A 114 -4.52 8.40 10.30
C PHE A 114 -3.52 7.52 9.58
N VAL A 115 -3.21 7.86 8.34
CA VAL A 115 -2.18 7.21 7.52
C VAL A 115 -1.46 8.28 6.74
N GLU A 116 -0.13 8.16 6.64
CA GLU A 116 0.69 9.02 5.79
C GLU A 116 1.82 8.19 5.18
N MET A 117 1.93 8.22 3.85
CA MET A 117 3.04 7.60 3.10
C MET A 117 4.04 8.68 2.68
N LYS A 118 5.30 8.53 3.11
CA LYS A 118 6.41 9.44 2.76
C LYS A 118 7.57 8.63 2.21
N PHE A 119 8.16 9.06 1.10
CA PHE A 119 9.36 8.43 0.56
C PHE A 119 10.54 9.39 0.57
N ARG A 120 11.74 8.84 0.74
CA ARG A 120 13.01 9.55 0.62
C ARG A 120 13.90 8.84 -0.39
N ARG A 121 14.45 9.59 -1.34
CA ARG A 121 15.48 9.06 -2.24
C ARG A 121 16.78 8.91 -1.47
N ASN A 122 17.43 7.75 -1.57
CA ASN A 122 18.79 7.58 -1.08
C ASN A 122 19.72 8.26 -2.10
N VAL A 123 20.47 9.26 -1.63
CA VAL A 123 21.49 10.00 -2.40
C VAL A 123 22.87 9.40 -2.18
#